data_AF-A0A6V7LPL5-F1
#
_entry.id   AF-A0A6V7LPL5-F1
#
_cell.length_a   1.000
_cell.length_b   1.000
_cell.length_c   1.000
_cell.angle_alpha   90.00
_cell.angle_beta   90.00
_cell.angle_gamma   90.00
#
_symmetry.space_group_name_H-M   'P 1'
#
loop_
_entity.id
_entity.type
_entity.pdbx_description
1 polymer ?
#
loop_
_entity_poly.entity_id
_entity_poly.type
_entity_poly.pdbx_seq_one_letter_code
_entity_poly.pdbx_strand_id
1 'polypeptide(L)' 'LTPAFAAILLLNIYIFPRLGSGAIWEENMSMQQDFCSKNWWATLLYVHNYVNTQYL' A
#
# COMPACT_ATOMS: atom_id res chain seq x y z
N LEU A 1 -18.01 -1.78 -4.67
CA LEU A 1 -16.76 -2.48 -4.28
C LEU A 1 -15.54 -1.60 -4.45
N THR A 2 -15.37 -0.99 -5.62
CA THR A 2 -14.31 0.00 -5.97
C THR A 2 -14.06 1.11 -4.94
N PRO A 3 -15.08 1.85 -4.44
CA PRO A 3 -14.82 2.93 -3.48
C PRO A 3 -14.33 2.43 -2.12
N ALA A 4 -14.82 1.27 -1.66
CA ALA A 4 -14.36 0.66 -0.40
C ALA A 4 -12.90 0.19 -0.51
N PHE A 5 -12.53 -0.39 -1.66
CA PHE A 5 -11.17 -0.83 -1.91
C PHE A 5 -10.20 0.35 -2.03
N ALA A 6 -10.60 1.42 -2.72
CA ALA A 6 -9.84 2.67 -2.78
C ALA A 6 -9.66 3.31 -1.39
N ALA A 7 -10.69 3.28 -0.53
CA ALA A 7 -10.58 3.79 0.83
C ALA A 7 -9.56 3.01 1.67
N ILE A 8 -9.56 1.67 1.59
CA ILE A 8 -8.58 0.81 2.30
C ILE A 8 -7.16 1.08 1.80
N LEU A 9 -6.98 1.24 0.49
CA LEU A 9 -5.68 1.56 -0.11
C LEU A 9 -5.14 2.90 0.41
N LEU A 10 -5.99 3.94 0.43
CA LEU A 10 -5.63 5.26 0.95
C LEU A 10 -5.36 5.23 2.45
N LEU A 11 -6.13 4.47 3.23
CA LEU A 11 -5.88 4.24 4.65
C LEU A 11 -4.46 3.66 4.88
N ASN A 12 -4.06 2.67 4.09
CA ASN A 12 -2.74 2.06 4.22
C ASN A 12 -1.59 3.00 3.81
N ILE A 13 -1.78 3.85 2.81
CA ILE A 13 -0.72 4.77 2.35
C ILE A 13 -0.62 6.02 3.22
N TYR A 14 -1.75 6.55 3.69
CA TYR A 14 -1.78 7.87 4.36
C TYR A 14 -1.93 7.78 5.87
N ILE A 15 -2.71 6.83 6.37
CA ILE A 15 -3.14 6.79 7.78
C ILE A 15 -2.26 5.83 8.57
N PHE A 16 -1.97 4.63 8.06
CA PHE A 16 -1.11 3.65 8.73
C PHE A 16 0.29 4.17 9.08
N PRO A 17 1.02 4.89 8.20
CA PRO A 17 2.34 5.41 8.55
C PRO A 17 2.30 6.46 9.66
N ARG A 18 1.14 7.12 9.86
CA ARG A 18 0.95 8.17 10.88
C ARG A 18 0.37 7.64 12.20
N LEU A 19 -0.14 6.41 12.22
CA LEU A 19 -0.80 5.81 13.39
C LEU A 19 0.19 5.37 14.47
N GLY A 20 1.46 5.17 14.11
CA GLY A 20 2.51 4.76 15.03
C GLY A 20 3.80 5.50 14.74
N SER A 21 4.61 5.68 15.79
CA SER A 21 5.95 6.27 15.70
C SER A 21 6.89 5.44 16.57
N GLY A 22 7.98 4.92 16.00
CA GLY A 22 8.99 4.13 16.71
C GLY A 22 9.92 3.39 15.75
N ALA A 23 11.16 3.09 16.18
CA ALA A 23 12.19 2.49 15.32
C ALA A 23 11.77 1.16 14.69
N ILE A 24 11.11 0.29 15.46
CA ILE A 24 10.58 -0.99 14.96
C ILE A 24 9.42 -0.76 13.99
N TRP A 25 8.57 0.24 14.27
CA TRP A 25 7.41 0.55 13.42
C TRP A 25 7.85 1.13 12.08
N GLU A 26 8.79 2.07 12.07
CA GLU A 26 9.29 2.67 10.83
C GLU A 26 10.04 1.66 9.96
N GLU A 27 10.86 0.79 10.54
CA GLU A 27 11.58 -0.24 9.80
C GLU A 27 10.59 -1.18 9.07
N ASN A 28 9.60 -1.71 9.79
CA ASN A 28 8.61 -2.63 9.20
C ASN A 28 7.64 -1.92 8.24
N MET A 29 7.25 -0.68 8.55
CA MET A 29 6.31 0.07 7.73
C MET A 29 6.97 0.61 6.45
N SER A 30 8.25 1.00 6.47
CA SER A 30 8.94 1.60 5.31
C SER A 30 8.88 0.71 4.07
N MET A 31 9.14 -0.59 4.22
CA MET A 31 9.09 -1.56 3.12
C MET A 31 7.68 -1.69 2.54
N GLN A 32 6.67 -1.77 3.41
CA GLN A 32 5.27 -1.91 3.00
C GLN A 32 4.73 -0.62 2.37
N GLN A 33 5.11 0.53 2.93
CA GLN A 33 4.74 1.85 2.44
C GLN A 33 5.32 2.11 1.04
N ASP A 34 6.59 1.78 0.82
CA ASP A 34 7.24 1.90 -0.48
C ASP A 34 6.57 1.00 -1.52
N PHE A 35 6.19 -0.22 -1.13
CA PHE A 35 5.50 -1.15 -2.01
C PHE A 35 4.10 -0.63 -2.39
N CYS A 36 3.28 -0.25 -1.41
CA CYS A 36 1.95 0.30 -1.66
C CYS A 36 2.01 1.63 -2.44
N SER A 37 2.99 2.49 -2.19
CA SER A 37 3.19 3.76 -2.91
C SER A 37 3.68 3.57 -4.35
N LYS A 38 4.31 2.44 -4.67
CA LYS A 38 4.66 2.10 -6.07
C LYS A 38 3.50 1.44 -6.82
N ASN A 39 2.68 0.66 -6.13
CA ASN A 39 1.65 -0.18 -6.75
C ASN A 39 0.20 0.33 -6.62
N TRP A 40 -0.06 1.42 -5.88
CA TRP A 40 -1.41 1.91 -5.60
C TRP A 40 -2.27 2.06 -6.86
N TRP A 41 -1.69 2.59 -7.95
CA TRP A 41 -2.41 2.82 -9.20
C TRP A 41 -2.78 1.49 -9.87
N ALA A 42 -1.89 0.49 -9.84
CA ALA A 42 -2.14 -0.83 -10.41
C ALA A 42 -3.17 -1.61 -9.58
N THR A 43 -3.15 -1.46 -8.26
CA THR A 43 -4.16 -2.03 -7.35
C THR A 43 -5.52 -1.36 -7.54
N LEU A 44 -5.56 -0.04 -7.74
CA LEU A 44 -6.80 0.72 -7.98
C LEU A 44 -7.45 0.40 -9.34
N LEU A 45 -6.63 0.15 -10.36
CA LEU A 45 -7.09 -0.28 -11.68
C LEU A 45 -7.29 -1.79 -11.81
N TYR A 46 -7.08 -2.57 -10.72
CA TYR A 46 -7.14 -4.03 -10.70
C TYR A 46 -6.18 -4.75 -11.68
N VAL A 47 -5.12 -4.06 -12.13
CA VAL A 47 -4.11 -4.59 -13.06
C VAL A 47 -2.82 -5.04 -12.36
N HIS A 48 -2.82 -5.13 -11.03
CA HIS A 48 -1.66 -5.56 -10.25
C HIS A 48 -1.09 -6.91 -10.71
N ASN A 49 -1.94 -7.82 -11.20
CA ASN A 49 -1.54 -9.12 -11.76
C ASN A 49 -0.75 -9.03 -13.08
N TYR A 50 -0.85 -7.92 -13.81
CA TYR A 50 -0.16 -7.73 -15.09
C TYR A 50 1.10 -6.86 -14.95
N VAL A 51 1.06 -5.92 -14.01
CA VAL A 51 2.13 -4.92 -13.85
C VAL A 51 3.20 -5.41 -12.87
N ASN A 52 2.83 -6.21 -11.87
CA ASN A 52 3.76 -6.61 -10.80
C ASN A 52 3.71 -8.12 -10.55
N THR A 53 4.02 -8.90 -11.58
CA THR A 53 4.16 -10.36 -11.54
C THR A 53 5.40 -10.85 -10.77
N GLN A 54 6.23 -9.94 -10.26
CA GLN A 54 7.51 -10.26 -9.62
C GLN A 54 7.39 -10.81 -8.19
N TYR A 55 6.16 -10.92 -7.67
CA TYR A 55 5.85 -11.39 -6.32
C TYR A 55 4.89 -12.60 -6.31
N LEU A 56 4.75 -13.29 -7.45
CA LEU A 56 4.15 -14.64 -7.53
C LEU A 56 5.16 -15.73 -7.17
#